data_AF-A0A7Z9VK83-F1
#
_entry.id   AF-A0A7Z9VK83-F1
#
_cell.length_a   1.000
_cell.length_b   1.000
_cell.length_c   1.000
_cell.angle_alpha   90.00
_cell.angle_beta   90.00
_cell.angle_gamma   90.00
#
_symmetry.space_group_name_H-M   'P 1'
#
loop_
_entity.id
_entity.type
_entity.pdbx_description
1 polymer ?
#
loop_
_entity_poly.entity_id
_entity_poly.type
_entity_poly.pdbx_seq_one_letter_code
_entity_poly.pdbx_strand_id
1 'polypeptide(L)'
;MRNIPTTKQLRNKYDSDGVLESIEISFKQNLEKLRSSLNHKDSPLLKYNRDLQISLLDSNEKKNKQIIDDVAATLKDTVYFMTLSKKDRTAVTQNMRFYHTDLVKNQLARIKLLLDDSEIGSPKHGHDPTPKHKGMTQVFHILGMVKRDLELENDHWGHLSRSGYLTGFQISMGDFFIMLKGIGMTQKDQITLVQRLFDDFEVDWDEGDRENIKVSLQQPALENYETTQRDMRQLSSTFFSKSLSEDLIDDLVEHARIMKKRLRRF
;
A
#
# COMPACT_ATOMS: atom_id res chain seq x y z
N MET A 1 0.52 31.13 -14.54
CA MET A 1 0.82 29.76 -14.06
C MET A 1 -0.45 29.15 -13.49
N ARG A 2 -0.81 27.92 -13.87
CA ARG A 2 -1.91 27.20 -13.19
C ARG A 2 -1.54 27.05 -11.71
N ASN A 3 -2.46 27.38 -10.80
CA ASN A 3 -2.22 27.22 -9.36
C ASN A 3 -2.10 25.71 -9.05
N ILE A 4 -0.87 25.22 -8.82
CA ILE A 4 -0.64 23.82 -8.46
C ILE A 4 -0.95 23.68 -6.97
N PRO A 5 -1.99 22.94 -6.55
CA PRO A 5 -2.34 22.86 -5.15
C PRO A 5 -1.25 22.15 -4.34
N THR A 6 -1.00 22.64 -3.13
CA THR A 6 -0.08 22.02 -2.18
C THR A 6 -0.61 20.65 -1.74
N THR A 7 0.25 19.79 -1.21
CA THR A 7 -0.17 18.50 -0.64
C THR A 7 -1.23 18.70 0.46
N LYS A 8 -1.12 19.74 1.29
CA LYS A 8 -2.13 20.06 2.31
C LYS A 8 -3.50 20.38 1.69
N GLN A 9 -3.52 21.15 0.60
CA GLN A 9 -4.77 21.46 -0.11
C GLN A 9 -5.38 20.20 -0.75
N LEU A 10 -4.56 19.30 -1.29
CA LEU A 10 -5.04 18.01 -1.80
C LEU A 10 -5.63 17.14 -0.69
N ARG A 11 -4.96 17.03 0.47
CA ARG A 11 -5.49 16.27 1.62
C ARG A 11 -6.85 16.82 2.06
N ASN A 12 -6.99 18.13 2.15
CA ASN A 12 -8.25 18.77 2.51
C ASN A 12 -9.34 18.57 1.43
N LYS A 13 -8.98 18.57 0.14
CA LYS A 13 -9.92 18.37 -0.97
C LYS A 13 -10.53 16.96 -0.95
N TYR A 14 -9.72 15.96 -0.64
CA TYR A 14 -10.11 14.55 -0.71
C TYR A 14 -10.40 13.94 0.66
N ASP A 15 -10.22 14.68 1.76
CA ASP A 15 -10.33 14.16 3.14
C ASP A 15 -9.55 12.84 3.36
N SER A 16 -8.34 12.76 2.80
CA SER A 16 -7.53 11.55 2.89
C SER A 16 -7.16 11.21 4.33
N ASP A 17 -6.95 12.24 5.16
CA ASP A 17 -6.60 12.06 6.57
C ASP A 17 -7.79 11.50 7.36
N GLY A 18 -9.02 11.94 7.07
CA GLY A 18 -10.25 11.41 7.67
C GLY A 18 -10.50 9.94 7.31
N VAL A 19 -10.21 9.52 6.06
CA VAL A 19 -10.26 8.11 5.66
C VAL A 19 -9.25 7.27 6.46
N LEU A 20 -8.00 7.73 6.57
CA LEU A 20 -6.96 7.01 7.31
C LEU A 20 -7.30 6.92 8.80
N GLU A 21 -7.82 7.98 9.40
CA GLU A 21 -8.31 7.97 10.79
C GLU A 21 -9.48 7.00 10.97
N SER A 22 -10.43 6.97 10.04
CA SER A 22 -11.56 6.04 10.05
C SER A 22 -11.12 4.58 9.99
N ILE A 23 -10.05 4.27 9.24
CA ILE A 23 -9.43 2.95 9.23
C ILE A 23 -8.88 2.58 10.61
N GLU A 24 -8.13 3.49 11.25
CA GLU A 24 -7.57 3.26 12.58
C GLU A 24 -8.66 3.02 13.63
N ILE A 25 -9.72 3.85 13.60
CA ILE A 25 -10.84 3.75 14.53
C ILE A 25 -11.60 2.45 14.31
N SER A 26 -11.95 2.12 13.05
CA SER A 26 -12.66 0.90 12.71
C SER A 26 -11.90 -0.34 13.16
N PHE A 27 -10.59 -0.39 12.91
CA PHE A 27 -9.77 -1.51 13.35
C PHE A 27 -9.75 -1.67 14.86
N LYS A 28 -9.55 -0.57 15.61
CA LYS A 28 -9.54 -0.62 17.08
C LYS A 28 -10.88 -1.08 17.66
N GLN A 29 -12.00 -0.60 17.10
CA GLN A 29 -13.34 -0.95 17.56
C GLN A 29 -13.71 -2.41 17.27
N ASN A 30 -13.21 -2.96 16.17
CA ASN A 30 -13.55 -4.31 15.70
C ASN A 30 -12.47 -5.36 15.96
N LEU A 31 -11.35 -5.01 16.61
CA LEU A 31 -10.22 -5.92 16.81
C LEU A 31 -10.61 -7.18 17.60
N GLU A 32 -11.38 -7.02 18.69
CA GLU A 32 -11.82 -8.16 19.49
C GLU A 32 -12.83 -9.04 18.74
N LYS A 33 -13.71 -8.43 17.94
CA LYS A 33 -14.62 -9.17 17.04
C LYS A 33 -13.82 -9.97 16.01
N LEU A 34 -12.81 -9.35 15.38
CA LEU A 34 -11.92 -10.00 14.42
C LEU A 34 -11.18 -11.17 15.07
N ARG A 35 -10.57 -10.97 16.25
CA ARG A 35 -9.89 -12.02 17.00
C ARG A 35 -10.83 -13.18 17.33
N SER A 36 -12.04 -12.87 17.77
CA SER A 36 -13.05 -13.88 18.08
C SER A 36 -13.46 -14.69 16.85
N SER A 37 -13.66 -14.04 15.70
CA SER A 37 -13.94 -14.69 14.42
C SER A 37 -12.79 -15.62 13.98
N LEU A 38 -11.55 -15.13 14.02
CA LEU A 38 -10.37 -15.91 13.65
C LEU A 38 -10.13 -17.10 14.59
N ASN A 39 -10.44 -16.94 15.88
CA ASN A 39 -10.29 -17.97 16.92
C ASN A 39 -11.54 -18.86 17.09
N HIS A 40 -12.56 -18.72 16.25
CA HIS A 40 -13.76 -19.53 16.38
C HIS A 40 -13.41 -21.02 16.23
N LYS A 41 -14.02 -21.90 17.03
CA LYS A 41 -13.70 -23.35 17.09
C LYS A 41 -13.69 -24.05 15.72
N ASP A 42 -14.51 -23.56 14.81
CA ASP A 42 -14.66 -24.12 13.47
C ASP A 42 -13.75 -23.43 12.44
N SER A 43 -13.07 -22.34 12.81
CA SER A 43 -12.16 -21.59 11.95
C SER A 43 -11.09 -22.51 11.39
N PRO A 44 -10.89 -22.55 10.06
CA PRO A 44 -9.85 -23.38 9.47
C PRO A 44 -8.46 -22.95 9.93
N LEU A 45 -8.29 -21.71 10.41
CA LEU A 45 -7.01 -21.20 10.93
C LEU A 45 -6.46 -22.04 12.07
N LEU A 46 -7.33 -22.58 12.93
CA LEU A 46 -6.93 -23.41 14.08
C LEU A 46 -6.32 -24.76 13.69
N LYS A 47 -6.46 -25.19 12.42
CA LYS A 47 -5.83 -26.40 11.90
C LYS A 47 -4.35 -26.21 11.58
N TYR A 48 -3.90 -24.96 11.46
CA TYR A 48 -2.57 -24.62 10.99
C TYR A 48 -1.74 -24.09 12.17
N ASN A 49 -0.71 -24.84 12.53
CA ASN A 49 0.34 -24.36 13.41
C ASN A 49 1.51 -23.89 12.56
N ARG A 50 2.16 -22.81 13.00
CA ARG A 50 3.52 -22.52 12.52
C ARG A 50 4.44 -23.64 13.01
N ASP A 51 5.13 -24.29 12.08
CA ASP A 51 6.35 -25.07 12.36
C ASP A 51 7.49 -24.10 12.74
N LEU A 52 7.30 -23.33 13.81
CA LEU A 52 8.42 -22.69 14.51
C LEU A 52 9.10 -23.80 15.30
N GLN A 53 10.41 -23.93 15.11
CA GLN A 53 11.29 -24.90 15.79
C GLN A 53 10.75 -25.27 17.17
N ILE A 54 10.55 -26.56 17.39
CA ILE A 54 9.89 -27.15 18.55
C ILE A 54 10.65 -26.76 19.82
N SER A 55 10.29 -25.63 20.42
CA SER A 55 10.48 -25.44 21.85
C SER A 55 9.45 -26.34 22.52
N LEU A 56 9.93 -27.38 23.21
CA LEU A 56 9.13 -28.40 23.90
C LEU A 56 8.21 -27.82 25.00
N LEU A 57 8.31 -26.51 25.27
CA LEU A 57 7.72 -25.81 26.41
C LEU A 57 6.58 -24.85 26.03
N ASP A 58 6.36 -24.55 24.75
CA ASP A 58 5.29 -23.64 24.35
C ASP A 58 3.97 -24.39 24.13
N SER A 59 3.02 -24.17 25.05
CA SER A 59 1.64 -24.65 24.95
C SER A 59 0.99 -24.22 23.64
N ASN A 60 0.25 -25.12 22.99
CA ASN A 60 -0.48 -24.86 21.74
C ASN A 60 -1.40 -23.62 21.81
N GLU A 61 -1.96 -23.30 22.97
CA GLU A 61 -2.81 -22.11 23.16
C GLU A 61 -2.06 -20.78 22.92
N LYS A 62 -0.80 -20.67 23.37
CA LYS A 62 0.01 -19.47 23.15
C LYS A 62 0.37 -19.28 21.67
N LYS A 63 0.65 -20.39 20.97
CA LYS A 63 0.97 -20.38 19.53
C LYS A 63 -0.22 -19.97 18.68
N ASN A 64 -1.40 -20.51 18.99
CA ASN A 64 -2.65 -20.14 18.30
C ASN A 64 -2.94 -18.64 18.46
N LYS A 65 -2.79 -18.11 19.68
CA LYS A 65 -2.99 -16.68 19.95
C LYS A 65 -2.06 -15.79 19.13
N GLN A 66 -0.78 -16.17 19.00
CA GLN A 66 0.18 -15.41 18.19
C GLN A 66 -0.16 -15.43 16.70
N ILE A 67 -0.57 -16.58 16.15
CA ILE A 67 -0.98 -16.66 14.74
C ILE A 67 -2.22 -15.80 14.49
N ILE A 68 -3.20 -15.82 15.41
CA ILE A 68 -4.41 -14.99 15.31
C ILE A 68 -4.05 -13.51 15.33
N ASP A 69 -3.17 -13.08 16.23
CA ASP A 69 -2.75 -11.68 16.33
C ASP A 69 -1.98 -11.23 15.07
N ASP A 70 -1.08 -12.06 14.55
CA ASP A 70 -0.36 -11.79 13.32
C ASP A 70 -1.32 -11.71 12.11
N VAL A 71 -2.28 -12.64 12.00
CA VAL A 71 -3.29 -12.63 10.91
C VAL A 71 -4.17 -11.39 11.03
N ALA A 72 -4.62 -11.06 12.24
CA ALA A 72 -5.45 -9.89 12.50
C ALA A 72 -4.74 -8.59 12.11
N ALA A 73 -3.42 -8.50 12.35
CA ALA A 73 -2.63 -7.33 11.96
C ALA A 73 -2.60 -7.09 10.44
N THR A 74 -2.69 -8.16 9.63
CA THR A 74 -2.76 -8.04 8.15
C THR A 74 -4.11 -7.57 7.63
N LEU A 75 -5.16 -7.57 8.46
CA LEU A 75 -6.54 -7.29 8.04
C LEU A 75 -7.02 -5.87 8.41
N LYS A 76 -6.12 -4.99 8.84
CA LYS A 76 -6.46 -3.64 9.32
C LYS A 76 -7.36 -2.84 8.38
N ASP A 77 -6.91 -2.65 7.14
CA ASP A 77 -7.64 -1.88 6.14
C ASP A 77 -8.87 -2.67 5.65
N THR A 78 -8.77 -4.00 5.61
CA THR A 78 -9.87 -4.90 5.26
C THR A 78 -11.04 -4.77 6.22
N VAL A 79 -10.79 -4.70 7.54
CA VAL A 79 -11.84 -4.50 8.56
C VAL A 79 -12.61 -3.21 8.32
N TYR A 80 -11.93 -2.14 7.93
CA TYR A 80 -12.61 -0.90 7.55
C TYR A 80 -13.53 -1.09 6.34
N PHE A 81 -13.07 -1.75 5.28
CA PHE A 81 -13.94 -2.03 4.14
C PHE A 81 -15.10 -2.99 4.46
N MET A 82 -14.92 -3.90 5.42
CA MET A 82 -15.98 -4.81 5.89
C MET A 82 -17.14 -4.05 6.57
N THR A 83 -16.88 -2.89 7.18
CA THR A 83 -17.91 -2.09 7.85
C THR A 83 -18.63 -1.11 6.92
N LEU A 84 -18.26 -1.06 5.62
CA LEU A 84 -18.83 -0.15 4.64
C LEU A 84 -19.82 -0.84 3.68
N SER A 85 -20.84 -0.10 3.26
CA SER A 85 -21.74 -0.54 2.17
C SER A 85 -20.98 -0.69 0.84
N LYS A 86 -21.50 -1.46 -0.12
CA LYS A 86 -20.94 -1.56 -1.50
C LYS A 86 -20.67 -0.17 -2.11
N LYS A 87 -21.59 0.78 -1.90
CA LYS A 87 -21.51 2.14 -2.41
C LYS A 87 -20.35 2.91 -1.77
N ASP A 88 -20.25 2.85 -0.44
CA ASP A 88 -19.24 3.60 0.30
C ASP A 88 -17.84 3.03 0.08
N ARG A 89 -17.70 1.69 0.00
CA ARG A 89 -16.44 1.04 -0.42
C ARG A 89 -15.92 1.60 -1.74
N THR A 90 -16.80 1.61 -2.75
CA THR A 90 -16.46 2.12 -4.09
C THR A 90 -16.08 3.59 -4.05
N ALA A 91 -16.83 4.40 -3.31
CA ALA A 91 -16.59 5.84 -3.18
C ALA A 91 -15.24 6.13 -2.51
N VAL A 92 -14.93 5.47 -1.40
CA VAL A 92 -13.66 5.66 -0.67
C VAL A 92 -12.48 5.24 -1.54
N THR A 93 -12.54 4.08 -2.20
CA THR A 93 -11.50 3.61 -3.11
C THR A 93 -11.27 4.61 -4.25
N GLN A 94 -12.34 5.08 -4.91
CA GLN A 94 -12.23 6.08 -5.99
C GLN A 94 -11.60 7.38 -5.48
N ASN A 95 -12.07 7.88 -4.34
CA ASN A 95 -11.61 9.12 -3.76
C ASN A 95 -10.12 9.07 -3.39
N MET A 96 -9.67 7.98 -2.77
CA MET A 96 -8.25 7.78 -2.45
C MET A 96 -7.38 7.64 -3.72
N ARG A 97 -7.87 6.94 -4.75
CA ARG A 97 -7.18 6.88 -6.06
C ARG A 97 -6.98 8.25 -6.69
N PHE A 98 -8.03 9.08 -6.68
CA PHE A 98 -7.93 10.45 -7.20
C PHE A 98 -6.95 11.29 -6.38
N TYR A 99 -6.99 11.17 -5.06
CA TYR A 99 -6.02 11.83 -4.18
C TYR A 99 -4.58 11.44 -4.52
N HIS A 100 -4.27 10.14 -4.61
CA HIS A 100 -2.90 9.67 -4.90
C HIS A 100 -2.44 10.05 -6.31
N THR A 101 -3.34 9.94 -7.30
CA THR A 101 -3.05 10.37 -8.68
C THR A 101 -2.72 11.86 -8.74
N ASP A 102 -3.56 12.71 -8.13
CA ASP A 102 -3.33 14.15 -8.11
C ASP A 102 -2.07 14.52 -7.32
N LEU A 103 -1.80 13.81 -6.21
CA LEU A 103 -0.61 14.01 -5.40
C LEU A 103 0.67 13.78 -6.21
N VAL A 104 0.77 12.62 -6.86
CA VAL A 104 1.94 12.24 -7.67
C VAL A 104 2.12 13.23 -8.83
N LYS A 105 1.05 13.54 -9.58
CA LYS A 105 1.09 14.53 -10.67
C LYS A 105 1.55 15.90 -10.19
N ASN A 106 1.07 16.34 -9.02
CA ASN A 106 1.43 17.63 -8.45
C ASN A 106 2.87 17.71 -7.96
N GLN A 107 3.40 16.62 -7.39
CA GLN A 107 4.81 16.55 -7.00
C GLN A 107 5.70 16.51 -8.24
N LEU A 108 5.35 15.69 -9.23
CA LEU A 108 6.07 15.59 -10.49
C LEU A 108 6.13 16.92 -11.24
N ALA A 109 5.01 17.65 -11.32
CA ALA A 109 4.97 18.96 -11.95
C ALA A 109 5.91 19.98 -11.28
N ARG A 110 6.01 19.97 -9.94
CA ARG A 110 6.92 20.85 -9.21
C ARG A 110 8.38 20.52 -9.47
N ILE A 111 8.72 19.23 -9.45
CA ILE A 111 10.10 18.81 -9.73
C ILE A 111 10.47 19.15 -11.17
N LYS A 112 9.56 18.94 -12.14
CA LYS A 112 9.79 19.34 -13.54
C LYS A 112 10.08 20.83 -13.66
N LEU A 113 9.26 21.70 -13.06
CA LEU A 113 9.50 23.15 -13.06
C LEU A 113 10.88 23.54 -12.49
N LEU A 114 11.35 22.86 -11.44
CA LEU A 114 12.69 23.12 -10.89
C LEU A 114 13.81 22.63 -11.81
N LEU A 115 13.64 21.46 -12.43
CA LEU A 115 14.63 20.87 -13.34
C LEU A 115 14.69 21.59 -14.70
N ASP A 116 13.61 22.25 -15.11
CA ASP A 116 13.51 22.96 -16.38
C ASP A 116 14.36 24.24 -16.42
N ASP A 117 14.69 24.82 -15.26
CA ASP A 117 15.58 25.98 -15.14
C ASP A 117 16.94 25.57 -14.56
N SER A 118 17.89 25.32 -15.46
CA SER A 118 19.26 24.91 -15.13
C SER A 118 20.10 25.98 -14.43
N GLU A 119 19.60 27.22 -14.35
CA GLU A 119 20.28 28.35 -13.71
C GLU A 119 19.70 28.70 -12.34
N ILE A 120 18.72 27.95 -11.84
CA ILE A 120 18.19 28.11 -10.48
C ILE A 120 19.34 28.09 -9.47
N GLY A 121 19.45 29.17 -8.69
CA GLY A 121 20.47 29.34 -7.66
C GLY A 121 21.87 29.68 -8.19
N SER A 122 22.06 29.80 -9.51
CA SER A 122 23.33 30.19 -10.13
C SER A 122 23.09 30.87 -11.50
N PRO A 123 22.44 32.05 -11.53
CA PRO A 123 22.15 32.76 -12.77
C PRO A 123 23.44 33.14 -13.50
N LYS A 124 23.50 32.90 -14.81
CA LYS A 124 24.67 33.25 -15.62
C LYS A 124 24.54 34.68 -16.13
N HIS A 125 25.64 35.43 -16.05
CA HIS A 125 25.71 36.79 -16.58
C HIS A 125 26.87 36.92 -17.58
N GLY A 126 26.56 37.08 -18.88
CA GLY A 126 27.58 37.29 -19.90
C GLY A 126 28.55 36.10 -20.04
N HIS A 127 29.86 36.35 -19.89
CA HIS A 127 30.92 35.34 -20.02
C HIS A 127 31.34 34.70 -18.68
N ASP A 128 30.49 34.77 -17.66
CA ASP A 128 30.80 34.23 -16.33
C ASP A 128 31.19 32.73 -16.42
N PRO A 129 32.41 32.33 -16.00
CA PRO A 129 32.80 30.93 -16.02
C PRO A 129 31.84 30.13 -15.16
N THR A 130 31.29 29.04 -15.70
CA THR A 130 30.24 28.27 -15.03
C THR A 130 30.71 27.82 -13.64
N PRO A 131 30.13 28.33 -12.54
CA PRO A 131 30.47 27.86 -11.21
C PRO A 131 30.03 26.39 -11.12
N LYS A 132 30.97 25.46 -11.09
CA LYS A 132 30.68 24.03 -10.85
C LYS A 132 30.35 23.84 -9.37
N HIS A 133 29.18 24.30 -8.93
CA HIS A 133 28.74 24.11 -7.57
C HIS A 133 28.31 22.65 -7.36
N LYS A 134 29.24 21.83 -6.87
CA LYS A 134 29.05 20.38 -6.66
C LYS A 134 27.75 20.07 -5.92
N GLY A 135 27.39 20.87 -4.92
CA GLY A 135 26.15 20.69 -4.17
C GLY A 135 24.89 20.91 -5.00
N MET A 136 24.87 21.89 -5.92
CA MET A 136 23.70 22.10 -6.78
C MET A 136 23.59 20.97 -7.79
N THR A 137 24.71 20.53 -8.37
CA THR A 137 24.73 19.35 -9.25
C THR A 137 24.18 18.11 -8.55
N GLN A 138 24.53 17.88 -7.28
CA GLN A 138 23.97 16.80 -6.47
C GLN A 138 22.46 16.96 -6.27
N VAL A 139 21.97 18.16 -5.92
CA VAL A 139 20.53 18.45 -5.77
C VAL A 139 19.77 18.13 -7.06
N PHE A 140 20.23 18.64 -8.21
CA PHE A 140 19.61 18.34 -9.50
C PHE A 140 19.63 16.84 -9.83
N HIS A 141 20.71 16.14 -9.47
CA HIS A 141 20.80 14.69 -9.65
C HIS A 141 19.76 13.94 -8.80
N ILE A 142 19.65 14.28 -7.50
CA ILE A 142 18.65 13.72 -6.59
C ILE A 142 17.24 14.00 -7.09
N LEU A 143 16.93 15.26 -7.46
CA LEU A 143 15.63 15.63 -8.03
C LEU A 143 15.32 14.83 -9.30
N GLY A 144 16.32 14.57 -10.15
CA GLY A 144 16.19 13.72 -11.33
C GLY A 144 15.88 12.25 -10.98
N MET A 145 16.38 11.72 -9.87
CA MET A 145 16.07 10.38 -9.38
C MET A 145 14.65 10.31 -8.82
N VAL A 146 14.28 11.28 -7.96
CA VAL A 146 12.92 11.39 -7.41
C VAL A 146 11.89 11.56 -8.52
N LYS A 147 12.19 12.37 -9.55
CA LYS A 147 11.35 12.52 -10.74
C LYS A 147 11.07 11.16 -11.39
N ARG A 148 12.11 10.35 -11.62
CA ARG A 148 11.97 9.02 -12.26
C ARG A 148 11.08 8.09 -11.44
N ASP A 149 11.24 8.04 -10.12
CA ASP A 149 10.36 7.24 -9.24
C ASP A 149 8.91 7.73 -9.28
N LEU A 150 8.67 9.05 -9.29
CA LEU A 150 7.33 9.61 -9.43
C LEU A 150 6.72 9.36 -10.81
N GLU A 151 7.53 9.28 -11.88
CA GLU A 151 7.06 8.90 -13.22
C GLU A 151 6.59 7.43 -13.23
N LEU A 152 7.37 6.52 -12.65
CA LEU A 152 6.95 5.12 -12.46
C LEU A 152 5.65 5.00 -11.66
N GLU A 153 5.53 5.79 -10.58
CA GLU A 153 4.31 5.79 -9.77
C GLU A 153 3.12 6.36 -10.56
N ASN A 154 3.31 7.45 -11.32
CA ASN A 154 2.25 8.02 -12.16
C ASN A 154 1.80 7.02 -13.24
N ASP A 155 2.73 6.29 -13.83
CA ASP A 155 2.43 5.26 -14.83
C ASP A 155 1.64 4.10 -14.20
N HIS A 156 1.97 3.67 -12.98
CA HIS A 156 1.17 2.69 -12.23
C HIS A 156 -0.29 3.13 -12.13
N TRP A 157 -0.55 4.35 -11.65
CA TRP A 157 -1.91 4.89 -11.51
C TRP A 157 -2.64 5.03 -12.85
N GLY A 158 -1.91 5.29 -13.94
CA GLY A 158 -2.47 5.38 -15.30
C GLY A 158 -2.96 4.06 -15.89
N HIS A 159 -2.47 2.92 -15.39
CA HIS A 159 -2.81 1.58 -15.91
C HIS A 159 -3.80 0.81 -15.03
N LEU A 160 -4.26 1.38 -13.90
CA LEU A 160 -5.22 0.71 -13.04
C LEU A 160 -6.58 0.57 -13.72
N SER A 161 -7.19 -0.60 -13.54
CA SER A 161 -8.57 -0.83 -13.93
C SER A 161 -9.54 0.03 -13.10
N ARG A 162 -10.75 0.22 -13.61
CA ARG A 162 -11.81 0.95 -12.91
C ARG A 162 -12.07 0.30 -11.55
N SER A 163 -12.11 1.10 -10.49
CA SER A 163 -12.45 0.62 -9.15
C SER A 163 -13.92 0.24 -9.03
N GLY A 164 -14.16 -0.89 -8.38
CA GLY A 164 -15.47 -1.38 -7.96
C GLY A 164 -15.50 -1.64 -6.45
N TYR A 165 -16.61 -2.21 -5.97
CA TYR A 165 -16.84 -2.41 -4.53
C TYR A 165 -15.89 -3.43 -3.88
N LEU A 166 -15.28 -4.34 -4.66
CA LEU A 166 -14.29 -5.30 -4.17
C LEU A 166 -12.86 -4.75 -4.17
N THR A 167 -12.60 -3.65 -4.87
CA THR A 167 -11.25 -3.17 -5.12
C THR A 167 -10.48 -2.84 -3.84
N GLY A 168 -11.15 -2.24 -2.84
CA GLY A 168 -10.55 -2.03 -1.52
C GLY A 168 -10.06 -3.33 -0.87
N PHE A 169 -10.88 -4.39 -0.91
CA PHE A 169 -10.50 -5.71 -0.38
C PHE A 169 -9.39 -6.37 -1.19
N GLN A 170 -9.45 -6.28 -2.52
CA GLN A 170 -8.40 -6.83 -3.39
C GLN A 170 -7.05 -6.22 -3.03
N ILE A 171 -6.99 -4.92 -2.75
CA ILE A 171 -5.72 -4.29 -2.38
C ILE A 171 -5.31 -4.60 -0.94
N SER A 172 -6.25 -4.56 0.01
CA SER A 172 -5.93 -4.70 1.44
C SER A 172 -5.63 -6.14 1.87
N MET A 173 -6.10 -7.16 1.14
CA MET A 173 -5.98 -8.57 1.55
C MET A 173 -4.74 -9.29 0.98
N GLY A 174 -3.86 -8.59 0.24
CA GLY A 174 -2.65 -9.18 -0.33
C GLY A 174 -1.74 -9.81 0.72
N ASP A 175 -1.35 -9.03 1.74
CA ASP A 175 -0.52 -9.49 2.86
C ASP A 175 -1.17 -10.65 3.63
N PHE A 176 -2.49 -10.57 3.84
CA PHE A 176 -3.26 -11.63 4.48
C PHE A 176 -3.13 -12.95 3.74
N PHE A 177 -3.36 -12.99 2.42
CA PHE A 177 -3.24 -14.23 1.65
C PHE A 177 -1.80 -14.76 1.59
N ILE A 178 -0.80 -13.88 1.54
CA ILE A 178 0.61 -14.27 1.59
C ILE A 178 0.95 -14.90 2.94
N MET A 179 0.47 -14.32 4.03
CA MET A 179 0.65 -14.86 5.37
C MET A 179 -0.01 -16.24 5.51
N LEU A 180 -1.24 -16.40 5.03
CA LEU A 180 -1.93 -17.70 5.05
C LEU A 180 -1.20 -18.77 4.22
N LYS A 181 -0.65 -18.41 3.06
CA LYS A 181 0.23 -19.31 2.30
C LYS A 181 1.49 -19.67 3.09
N GLY A 182 2.07 -18.70 3.78
CA GLY A 182 3.28 -18.88 4.59
C GLY A 182 3.12 -19.87 5.76
N ILE A 183 1.90 -20.01 6.30
CA ILE A 183 1.58 -21.02 7.32
C ILE A 183 1.09 -22.36 6.71
N GLY A 184 1.19 -22.53 5.39
CA GLY A 184 0.79 -23.76 4.71
C GLY A 184 -0.71 -23.92 4.49
N MET A 185 -1.51 -22.86 4.64
CA MET A 185 -2.97 -22.96 4.51
C MET A 185 -3.40 -23.28 3.07
N THR A 186 -4.24 -24.30 2.90
CA THR A 186 -4.77 -24.68 1.59
C THR A 186 -5.71 -23.60 1.03
N GLN A 187 -5.77 -23.46 -0.31
CA GLN A 187 -6.67 -22.46 -0.94
C GLN A 187 -8.13 -22.60 -0.50
N LYS A 188 -8.62 -23.84 -0.32
CA LYS A 188 -9.98 -24.11 0.15
C LYS A 188 -10.22 -23.55 1.56
N ASP A 189 -9.27 -23.76 2.47
CA ASP A 189 -9.35 -23.24 3.83
C ASP A 189 -9.20 -21.71 3.86
N GLN A 190 -8.36 -21.12 3.00
CA GLN A 190 -8.27 -19.66 2.86
C GLN A 190 -9.62 -19.05 2.42
N ILE A 191 -10.26 -19.64 1.41
CA ILE A 191 -11.59 -19.19 0.93
C ILE A 191 -12.63 -19.34 2.05
N THR A 192 -12.62 -20.46 2.75
CA THR A 192 -13.53 -20.71 3.87
C THR A 192 -13.32 -19.69 4.99
N LEU A 193 -12.08 -19.32 5.29
CA LEU A 193 -11.78 -18.30 6.30
C LEU A 193 -12.34 -16.93 5.91
N VAL A 194 -12.17 -16.54 4.64
CA VAL A 194 -12.71 -15.26 4.13
C VAL A 194 -14.24 -15.24 4.19
N GLN A 195 -14.91 -16.32 3.79
CA GLN A 195 -16.37 -16.42 3.86
C GLN A 195 -16.86 -16.17 5.28
N ARG A 196 -16.25 -16.81 6.27
CA ARG A 196 -16.63 -16.63 7.66
C ARG A 196 -16.38 -15.23 8.16
N LEU A 197 -15.24 -14.64 7.80
CA LEU A 197 -14.98 -13.24 8.13
C LEU A 197 -16.04 -12.32 7.52
N PHE A 198 -16.47 -12.57 6.28
CA PHE A 198 -17.49 -11.76 5.62
C PHE A 198 -18.87 -11.97 6.25
N ASP A 199 -19.22 -13.21 6.58
CA ASP A 199 -20.47 -13.56 7.25
C ASP A 199 -20.52 -12.95 8.67
N ASP A 200 -19.44 -13.06 9.46
CA ASP A 200 -19.34 -12.52 10.82
C ASP A 200 -19.40 -10.99 10.85
N PHE A 201 -18.88 -10.33 9.81
CA PHE A 201 -18.95 -8.89 9.64
C PHE A 201 -20.18 -8.40 8.88
N GLU A 202 -21.08 -9.32 8.49
CA GLU A 202 -22.30 -9.02 7.73
C GLU A 202 -22.00 -8.20 6.46
N VAL A 203 -20.89 -8.52 5.80
CA VAL A 203 -20.45 -7.83 4.60
C VAL A 203 -21.50 -8.03 3.53
N ASP A 204 -22.04 -6.93 2.98
CA ASP A 204 -22.97 -6.99 1.86
C ASP A 204 -22.21 -7.50 0.61
N TRP A 205 -22.31 -8.80 0.37
CA TRP A 205 -21.71 -9.52 -0.75
C TRP A 205 -22.73 -10.56 -1.23
N ASP A 206 -22.92 -10.70 -2.54
CA ASP A 206 -24.01 -11.52 -3.05
C ASP A 206 -23.59 -13.00 -3.04
N GLU A 207 -24.42 -13.88 -2.45
CA GLU A 207 -24.14 -15.31 -2.19
C GLU A 207 -23.83 -16.19 -3.44
N GLY A 208 -23.83 -15.62 -4.65
CA GLY A 208 -23.28 -16.24 -5.86
C GLY A 208 -21.74 -16.21 -5.96
N ASP A 209 -21.07 -15.46 -5.08
CA ASP A 209 -19.61 -15.24 -5.12
C ASP A 209 -18.79 -16.28 -4.33
N ARG A 210 -19.40 -17.31 -3.73
CA ARG A 210 -18.65 -18.33 -2.94
C ARG A 210 -17.66 -19.15 -3.78
N GLU A 211 -18.03 -19.51 -5.02
CA GLU A 211 -17.08 -20.07 -6.02
C GLU A 211 -16.19 -18.98 -6.65
N ASN A 212 -16.59 -17.71 -6.51
CA ASN A 212 -15.93 -16.56 -7.12
C ASN A 212 -14.86 -15.91 -6.22
N ILE A 213 -14.78 -16.12 -4.89
CA ILE A 213 -13.74 -15.51 -4.02
C ILE A 213 -12.34 -15.70 -4.59
N LYS A 214 -12.07 -16.89 -5.11
CA LYS A 214 -10.79 -17.20 -5.75
C LYS A 214 -10.46 -16.20 -6.86
N VAL A 215 -11.42 -15.95 -7.75
CA VAL A 215 -11.24 -15.17 -8.99
C VAL A 215 -11.49 -13.69 -8.77
N SER A 216 -12.52 -13.33 -8.00
CA SER A 216 -12.94 -11.95 -7.77
C SER A 216 -12.17 -11.25 -6.64
N LEU A 217 -11.51 -11.99 -5.75
CA LEU A 217 -10.82 -11.42 -4.60
C LEU A 217 -9.38 -11.93 -4.44
N GLN A 218 -9.18 -13.23 -4.26
CA GLN A 218 -7.88 -13.79 -3.91
C GLN A 218 -6.83 -13.60 -5.02
N GLN A 219 -7.17 -13.93 -6.27
CA GLN A 219 -6.28 -13.76 -7.42
C GLN A 219 -5.89 -12.28 -7.62
N PRO A 220 -6.84 -11.33 -7.74
CA PRO A 220 -6.51 -9.91 -7.83
C PRO A 220 -5.70 -9.41 -6.63
N ALA A 221 -5.95 -9.91 -5.42
CA ALA A 221 -5.20 -9.49 -4.24
C ALA A 221 -3.74 -9.92 -4.27
N LEU A 222 -3.49 -11.15 -4.71
CA LEU A 222 -2.13 -11.64 -4.91
C LEU A 222 -1.44 -10.92 -6.06
N GLU A 223 -2.13 -10.64 -7.16
CA GLU A 223 -1.59 -9.90 -8.30
C GLU A 223 -1.20 -8.45 -7.93
N ASN A 224 -2.05 -7.76 -7.17
CA ASN A 224 -1.78 -6.41 -6.65
C ASN A 224 -0.58 -6.41 -5.69
N TYR A 225 -0.52 -7.40 -4.80
CA TYR A 225 0.61 -7.58 -3.90
C TYR A 225 1.91 -7.83 -4.69
N GLU A 226 1.91 -8.77 -5.63
CA GLU A 226 3.09 -9.08 -6.45
C GLU A 226 3.55 -7.89 -7.28
N THR A 227 2.62 -7.13 -7.86
CA THR A 227 2.93 -5.90 -8.59
C THR A 227 3.60 -4.88 -7.67
N THR A 228 3.05 -4.67 -6.47
CA THR A 228 3.65 -3.76 -5.49
C THR A 228 5.03 -4.23 -5.05
N GLN A 229 5.23 -5.52 -4.80
CA GLN A 229 6.54 -6.06 -4.45
C GLN A 229 7.55 -5.95 -5.60
N ARG A 230 7.11 -6.15 -6.84
CA ARG A 230 7.95 -5.97 -8.02
C ARG A 230 8.44 -4.53 -8.13
N ASP A 231 7.54 -3.56 -7.97
CA ASP A 231 7.89 -2.14 -8.00
C ASP A 231 8.86 -1.78 -6.86
N MET A 232 8.66 -2.32 -5.67
CA MET A 232 9.55 -2.11 -4.52
C MET A 232 10.96 -2.66 -4.75
N ARG A 233 11.09 -3.80 -5.44
CA ARG A 233 12.40 -4.39 -5.79
C ARG A 233 13.15 -3.59 -6.85
N GLN A 234 12.43 -2.86 -7.70
CA GLN A 234 13.01 -2.00 -8.74
C GLN A 234 13.50 -0.64 -8.22
N LEU A 235 13.28 -0.32 -6.94
CA LEU A 235 13.76 0.93 -6.34
C LEU A 235 15.29 1.03 -6.40
N SER A 236 16.02 -0.03 -6.04
CA SER A 236 17.48 -0.01 -6.03
C SER A 236 18.08 0.30 -7.42
N SER A 237 17.48 -0.23 -8.51
CA SER A 237 17.92 0.10 -9.87
C SER A 237 17.50 1.50 -10.29
N THR A 238 16.33 1.98 -9.84
CA THR A 238 15.84 3.34 -10.11
C THR A 238 16.78 4.39 -9.50
N PHE A 239 17.25 4.14 -8.28
CA PHE A 239 18.14 5.05 -7.55
C PHE A 239 19.64 4.73 -7.73
N PHE A 240 20.03 3.89 -8.69
CA PHE A 240 21.45 3.66 -8.96
C PHE A 240 22.12 4.95 -9.45
N SER A 241 23.24 5.32 -8.82
CA SER A 241 24.07 6.44 -9.23
C SER A 241 25.55 6.17 -8.95
N LYS A 242 26.42 6.54 -9.89
CA LYS A 242 27.88 6.52 -9.68
C LYS A 242 28.42 7.82 -9.08
N SER A 243 27.58 8.85 -8.96
CA SER A 243 27.97 10.20 -8.53
C SER A 243 27.53 10.54 -7.10
N LEU A 244 26.67 9.72 -6.50
CA LEU A 244 26.22 9.86 -5.11
C LEU A 244 26.86 8.76 -4.25
N SER A 245 26.97 9.00 -2.94
CA SER A 245 27.41 7.99 -1.98
C SER A 245 26.36 6.89 -1.81
N GLU A 246 26.79 5.69 -1.43
CA GLU A 246 25.91 4.55 -1.16
C GLU A 246 24.90 4.88 -0.05
N ASP A 247 25.34 5.49 1.06
CA ASP A 247 24.45 5.91 2.16
C ASP A 247 23.29 6.80 1.69
N LEU A 248 23.55 7.72 0.76
CA LEU A 248 22.53 8.62 0.23
C LEU A 248 21.57 7.88 -0.71
N ILE A 249 22.08 6.93 -1.49
CA ILE A 249 21.25 6.08 -2.35
C ILE A 249 20.32 5.23 -1.49
N ASP A 250 20.83 4.62 -0.43
CA ASP A 250 20.04 3.79 0.49
C ASP A 250 18.94 4.61 1.19
N ASP A 251 19.25 5.84 1.61
CA ASP A 251 18.25 6.76 2.18
C ASP A 251 17.15 7.12 1.17
N LEU A 252 17.51 7.39 -0.10
CA LEU A 252 16.54 7.67 -1.16
C LEU A 252 15.66 6.45 -1.48
N VAL A 253 16.24 5.24 -1.49
CA VAL A 253 15.50 3.99 -1.68
C VAL A 253 14.51 3.78 -0.53
N GLU A 254 14.93 4.00 0.72
CA GLU A 254 14.05 3.87 1.88
C GLU A 254 12.95 4.94 1.86
N HIS A 255 13.28 6.17 1.48
CA HIS A 255 12.29 7.23 1.29
C HIS A 255 11.21 6.83 0.27
N ALA A 256 11.60 6.33 -0.90
CA ALA A 256 10.67 5.89 -1.92
C ALA A 256 9.81 4.71 -1.44
N ARG A 257 10.40 3.76 -0.71
CA ARG A 257 9.68 2.64 -0.09
C ARG A 257 8.62 3.13 0.90
N ILE A 258 8.97 4.07 1.78
CA ILE A 258 8.04 4.69 2.73
C ILE A 258 6.92 5.42 2.00
N MET A 259 7.24 6.19 0.96
CA MET A 259 6.25 6.90 0.16
C MET A 259 5.22 5.93 -0.44
N LYS A 260 5.68 4.89 -1.15
CA LYS A 260 4.80 3.90 -1.78
C LYS A 260 3.94 3.16 -0.75
N LYS A 261 4.48 2.82 0.43
CA LYS A 261 3.69 2.26 1.55
C LYS A 261 2.60 3.23 2.04
N ARG A 262 2.91 4.53 2.14
CA ARG A 262 1.96 5.56 2.58
C ARG A 262 0.86 5.83 1.56
N LEU A 263 1.11 5.59 0.27
CA LEU A 263 0.06 5.67 -0.74
C LEU A 263 -0.98 4.56 -0.60
N ARG A 264 -0.70 3.46 0.14
CA ARG A 264 -1.57 2.29 0.39
C ARG A 264 -2.20 1.62 -0.85
N ARG A 265 -1.97 2.18 -2.05
CA ARG A 265 -2.40 1.76 -3.38
C ARG A 265 -3.87 1.30 -3.48
N PHE A 266 -4.79 1.98 -2.78
CA PHE A 266 -6.24 1.78 -2.90
C PHE A 266 -6.72 1.89 -4.36
#